data_AF-A0AAD9I795-F1
#
_entry.id   AF-A0AAD9I795-F1
#
_cell.length_a   1.000
_cell.length_b   1.000
_cell.length_c   1.000
_cell.angle_alpha   90.00
_cell.angle_beta   90.00
_cell.angle_gamma   90.00
#
_symmetry.space_group_name_H-M   'P 1'
#
loop_
_entity.id
_entity.type
_entity.pdbx_description
1 polymer ?
#
loop_
_entity_poly.entity_id
_entity_poly.type
_entity_poly.pdbx_seq_one_letter_code
_entity_poly.pdbx_strand_id
1 'polypeptide(L)'
;MIDLSYAKGPYFSLPFPYSLLRLVPLDREQRTGSAADATNTTATPTSTASPGITSDAASRTNLNTAGMSATAAPGAGGNATSDRTSAPPPRKTFNPLDPPGAVVMVLPATTATPTPLYKIGDYVTWVWNYTGLSATPTAVDVLVACSTAQETWTLTQNMTFRSPATYTWDTGAFQSSNVASPLLTDMYHIIVYDAESSQSAAPEAGYLAAYAGFQFGMYTGQPYTPLSEWTCATCSAAVSDAERRAMAMAAVMSVVTVLSFTWFVTGFAGAL
;
A
#
# COMPACT_ATOMS: atom_id res chain seq x y z
N MET A 1 18.00 58.51 -15.20
CA MET A 1 19.43 58.42 -15.60
C MET A 1 20.00 57.29 -14.76
N ILE A 2 20.13 56.05 -15.24
CA ILE A 2 20.66 55.61 -16.54
C ILE A 2 22.00 56.29 -16.81
N ASP A 3 23.08 55.54 -16.65
CA ASP A 3 24.03 55.36 -17.76
C ASP A 3 24.66 53.94 -17.71
N LEU A 4 25.07 53.46 -18.89
CA LEU A 4 25.68 52.15 -19.13
C LEU A 4 27.11 52.34 -19.67
N SER A 5 28.09 51.60 -19.13
CA SER A 5 29.31 51.22 -19.85
C SER A 5 29.97 50.05 -19.09
N TYR A 6 30.13 48.83 -19.65
CA TYR A 6 30.82 48.42 -20.88
C TYR A 6 32.35 48.38 -20.74
N ALA A 7 32.86 47.20 -20.35
CA ALA A 7 34.24 46.76 -20.58
C ALA A 7 34.20 45.30 -21.06
N LYS A 8 35.15 44.90 -21.92
CA LYS A 8 34.91 43.87 -22.95
C LYS A 8 36.04 42.85 -23.08
N GLY A 9 35.69 41.56 -23.01
CA GLY A 9 36.43 40.41 -23.56
C GLY A 9 37.40 39.69 -22.61
N PRO A 10 38.01 38.54 -23.03
CA PRO A 10 37.65 37.70 -24.18
C PRO A 10 37.48 36.18 -23.88
N TYR A 11 36.60 35.57 -24.67
CA TYR A 11 36.44 34.15 -25.11
C TYR A 11 37.25 32.96 -24.54
N PHE A 12 36.54 31.80 -24.58
CA PHE A 12 37.01 30.43 -24.91
C PHE A 12 37.45 29.52 -23.74
N SER A 13 37.05 28.23 -23.62
CA SER A 13 35.84 27.50 -24.09
C SER A 13 35.64 26.24 -23.22
N LEU A 14 34.42 25.70 -23.15
CA LEU A 14 34.12 24.40 -22.52
C LEU A 14 33.61 23.40 -23.59
N PRO A 15 34.09 22.15 -23.64
CA PRO A 15 33.53 21.11 -24.49
C PRO A 15 32.50 20.25 -23.72
N PHE A 16 31.22 20.62 -23.80
CA PHE A 16 30.10 19.69 -23.59
C PHE A 16 29.62 19.14 -24.94
N PRO A 17 29.67 17.84 -25.22
CA PRO A 17 29.07 17.27 -26.42
C PRO A 17 27.55 17.07 -26.22
N TYR A 18 26.75 18.04 -26.66
CA TYR A 18 25.34 17.79 -26.98
C TYR A 18 25.27 16.97 -28.26
N SER A 19 24.65 15.78 -28.22
CA SER A 19 24.33 15.00 -29.42
C SER A 19 22.87 15.25 -29.82
N LEU A 20 22.65 15.54 -31.10
CA LEU A 20 21.37 16.05 -31.63
C LEU A 20 20.35 14.95 -31.96
N LEU A 21 19.08 15.35 -31.93
CA LEU A 21 17.92 14.56 -32.31
C LEU A 21 18.02 13.99 -33.74
N ARG A 22 17.45 12.80 -33.95
CA ARG A 22 16.80 12.41 -35.20
C ARG A 22 15.32 12.14 -34.95
N LEU A 23 14.46 12.92 -35.61
CA LEU A 23 13.04 12.64 -35.75
C LEU A 23 12.82 11.73 -36.97
N VAL A 24 11.94 10.74 -36.83
CA VAL A 24 11.42 9.93 -37.94
C VAL A 24 9.89 10.00 -37.87
N PRO A 25 9.19 10.51 -38.90
CA PRO A 25 7.73 10.59 -38.89
C PRO A 25 7.07 9.36 -39.52
N LEU A 26 5.96 8.95 -38.91
CA LEU A 26 4.74 8.33 -39.47
C LEU A 26 4.87 7.33 -40.64
N ASP A 27 4.32 6.13 -40.45
CA ASP A 27 3.18 5.75 -41.30
C ASP A 27 2.17 4.83 -40.59
N ARG A 28 0.98 4.69 -41.20
CA ARG A 28 -0.27 4.18 -40.62
C ARG A 28 -0.87 3.12 -41.52
N GLU A 29 -0.97 1.86 -41.07
CA GLU A 29 -1.85 0.90 -41.74
C GLU A 29 -2.58 -0.02 -40.74
N GLN A 30 -3.89 0.19 -40.62
CA GLN A 30 -4.82 -0.85 -40.18
C GLN A 30 -4.98 -1.85 -41.33
N ARG A 31 -4.99 -3.16 -41.04
CA ARG A 31 -5.58 -4.13 -41.98
C ARG A 31 -6.46 -5.14 -41.24
N THR A 32 -7.75 -4.89 -41.31
CA THR A 32 -8.83 -5.85 -41.05
C THR A 32 -9.17 -6.65 -42.31
N GLY A 33 -9.54 -7.93 -42.15
CA GLY A 33 -9.94 -8.83 -43.24
C GLY A 33 -9.22 -10.18 -43.10
N SER A 34 -9.79 -11.30 -42.63
CA SER A 34 -11.12 -11.94 -42.70
C SER A 34 -11.09 -13.17 -43.61
N ALA A 35 -11.44 -14.32 -43.00
CA ALA A 35 -11.96 -15.55 -43.59
C ALA A 35 -11.18 -16.29 -44.72
N ALA A 36 -10.76 -17.52 -44.38
CA ALA A 36 -10.99 -18.68 -45.24
C ALA A 36 -11.25 -19.92 -44.35
N ASP A 37 -12.48 -20.46 -44.43
CA ASP A 37 -12.84 -21.76 -43.87
C ASP A 37 -12.35 -22.88 -44.80
N ALA A 38 -11.92 -24.00 -44.21
CA ALA A 38 -11.81 -25.29 -44.89
C ALA A 38 -11.91 -26.41 -43.84
N THR A 39 -13.03 -27.10 -43.86
CA THR A 39 -13.47 -28.09 -42.87
C THR A 39 -13.05 -29.54 -43.24
N ASN A 40 -13.06 -30.45 -42.24
CA ASN A 40 -13.14 -31.93 -42.28
C ASN A 40 -11.88 -32.85 -42.15
N THR A 41 -11.81 -33.50 -40.97
CA THR A 41 -11.98 -34.98 -40.77
C THR A 41 -10.77 -35.93 -40.70
N THR A 42 -10.50 -36.39 -39.46
CA THR A 42 -10.16 -37.75 -38.99
C THR A 42 -8.87 -38.47 -39.45
N ALA A 43 -7.96 -38.69 -38.48
CA ALA A 43 -7.38 -40.02 -38.17
C ALA A 43 -6.69 -40.07 -36.78
N THR A 44 -7.14 -40.97 -35.90
CA THR A 44 -6.38 -41.60 -34.79
C THR A 44 -5.99 -43.02 -35.24
N PRO A 45 -5.06 -43.79 -34.60
CA PRO A 45 -4.65 -43.83 -33.18
C PRO A 45 -3.13 -43.50 -33.01
N THR A 46 -2.39 -43.74 -31.92
CA THR A 46 -2.56 -44.59 -30.71
C THR A 46 -1.75 -44.04 -29.53
N SER A 47 -2.17 -44.26 -28.28
CA SER A 47 -1.29 -44.36 -27.09
C SER A 47 -1.95 -45.15 -25.95
N THR A 48 -1.13 -45.81 -25.14
CA THR A 48 -1.53 -46.92 -24.26
C THR A 48 -1.82 -46.49 -22.80
N ALA A 49 -2.77 -47.19 -22.18
CA ALA A 49 -3.08 -47.36 -20.74
C ALA A 49 -1.88 -47.31 -19.76
N SER A 50 -1.98 -47.13 -18.42
CA SER A 50 -2.99 -46.85 -17.34
C SER A 50 -2.22 -47.05 -15.98
N PRO A 51 -2.75 -47.11 -14.72
CA PRO A 51 -3.94 -46.56 -14.01
C PRO A 51 -3.53 -45.44 -12.99
N GLY A 52 -4.38 -44.77 -12.17
CA GLY A 52 -5.41 -45.21 -11.20
C GLY A 52 -4.75 -45.69 -9.87
N ILE A 53 -5.17 -45.36 -8.63
CA ILE A 53 -6.48 -45.00 -8.04
C ILE A 53 -6.28 -44.11 -6.75
N THR A 54 -7.38 -43.56 -6.20
CA THR A 54 -7.61 -42.80 -4.93
C THR A 54 -7.11 -43.51 -3.63
N SER A 55 -7.15 -42.98 -2.39
CA SER A 55 -8.12 -42.06 -1.74
C SER A 55 -7.66 -41.44 -0.41
N ASP A 56 -8.39 -40.41 0.03
CA ASP A 56 -8.73 -40.01 1.41
C ASP A 56 -7.71 -39.43 2.42
N ALA A 57 -8.24 -38.51 3.24
CA ALA A 57 -7.53 -37.71 4.23
C ALA A 57 -7.96 -38.07 5.66
N ALA A 58 -7.02 -37.98 6.62
CA ALA A 58 -7.33 -38.03 8.05
C ALA A 58 -6.40 -37.11 8.88
N SER A 59 -6.95 -36.61 9.98
CA SER A 59 -6.48 -35.49 10.82
C SER A 59 -5.05 -35.56 11.36
N ARG A 60 -4.52 -34.36 11.62
CA ARG A 60 -3.31 -34.08 12.41
C ARG A 60 -3.47 -34.50 13.88
N THR A 61 -2.37 -34.91 14.51
CA THR A 61 -2.00 -34.55 15.89
C THR A 61 -0.47 -34.55 16.00
N ASN A 62 0.10 -33.44 16.44
CA ASN A 62 1.55 -33.25 16.61
C ASN A 62 1.86 -33.24 18.11
N LEU A 63 2.76 -34.12 18.56
CA LEU A 63 3.18 -34.25 19.95
C LEU A 63 4.70 -34.19 20.02
N ASN A 64 5.22 -33.00 20.38
CA ASN A 64 6.63 -32.81 20.67
C ASN A 64 6.95 -33.40 22.06
N THR A 65 7.81 -34.41 22.12
CA THR A 65 8.35 -34.95 23.37
C THR A 65 9.87 -34.84 23.36
N ALA A 66 10.43 -34.32 24.45
CA ALA A 66 11.85 -34.01 24.57
C ALA A 66 12.75 -35.26 24.47
N GLY A 67 13.95 -35.07 23.91
CA GLY A 67 14.95 -36.13 23.80
C GLY A 67 15.56 -36.52 25.15
N MET A 68 15.86 -37.81 25.30
CA MET A 68 16.77 -38.34 26.32
C MET A 68 17.73 -39.31 25.65
N SER A 69 19.03 -39.10 25.84
CA SER A 69 20.05 -40.07 25.40
C SER A 69 20.02 -41.31 26.27
N ALA A 70 20.05 -42.49 25.65
CA ALA A 70 20.33 -43.76 26.31
C ALA A 70 21.35 -44.57 25.49
N THR A 71 22.26 -45.20 26.21
CA THR A 71 23.46 -45.90 25.71
C THR A 71 23.16 -47.10 24.80
N ALA A 72 24.01 -47.30 23.79
CA ALA A 72 23.83 -48.36 22.79
C ALA A 72 24.38 -49.74 23.22
N ALA A 73 23.71 -50.80 22.76
CA ALA A 73 24.27 -52.14 22.53
C ALA A 73 23.57 -52.77 21.31
N PRO A 74 24.22 -53.65 20.51
CA PRO A 74 23.84 -53.89 19.13
C PRO A 74 22.93 -55.11 18.90
N GLY A 75 22.03 -55.03 17.91
CA GLY A 75 21.23 -56.19 17.49
C GLY A 75 20.39 -55.98 16.22
N ALA A 76 20.64 -56.83 15.23
CA ALA A 76 19.84 -57.12 14.02
C ALA A 76 19.54 -55.97 13.03
N GLY A 77 19.76 -56.26 11.74
CA GLY A 77 19.52 -55.31 10.65
C GLY A 77 18.05 -55.16 10.28
N GLY A 78 17.58 -53.92 10.25
CA GLY A 78 16.37 -53.51 9.55
C GLY A 78 16.73 -52.41 8.56
N ASN A 79 16.39 -52.59 7.28
CA ASN A 79 16.72 -51.62 6.23
C ASN A 79 15.72 -50.45 6.26
N ALA A 80 15.77 -49.64 7.31
CA ALA A 80 14.92 -48.48 7.49
C ALA A 80 15.34 -47.37 6.52
N THR A 81 14.48 -47.07 5.55
CA THR A 81 14.58 -45.86 4.73
C THR A 81 14.50 -44.65 5.67
N SER A 82 15.66 -44.05 5.95
CA SER A 82 15.75 -42.89 6.81
C SER A 82 15.30 -41.66 6.02
N ASP A 83 14.03 -41.30 6.15
CA ASP A 83 13.52 -40.02 5.70
C ASP A 83 14.25 -38.91 6.45
N ARG A 84 15.30 -38.38 5.80
CA ARG A 84 16.04 -37.21 6.24
C ARG A 84 15.16 -35.98 6.02
N THR A 85 14.20 -35.80 6.93
CA THR A 85 13.68 -34.47 7.23
C THR A 85 14.88 -33.61 7.56
N SER A 86 15.29 -32.77 6.61
CA SER A 86 16.47 -31.93 6.77
C SER A 86 16.17 -30.99 7.94
N ALA A 87 16.90 -31.17 9.04
CA ALA A 87 16.82 -30.24 10.16
C ALA A 87 17.05 -28.83 9.60
N PRO A 88 16.21 -27.84 9.96
CA PRO A 88 16.44 -26.45 9.57
C PRO A 88 17.89 -26.07 9.91
N PRO A 89 18.58 -25.30 9.04
CA PRO A 89 19.96 -24.91 9.29
C PRO A 89 20.08 -24.25 10.68
N PRO A 90 21.15 -24.54 11.44
CA PRO A 90 21.25 -24.09 12.83
C PRO A 90 21.33 -22.57 12.90
N ARG A 91 20.21 -21.94 13.29
CA ARG A 91 20.12 -20.50 13.56
C ARG A 91 21.11 -20.10 14.66
N LYS A 92 21.66 -18.89 14.57
CA LYS A 92 22.66 -18.40 15.53
C LYS A 92 21.95 -18.05 16.84
N THR A 93 22.46 -18.57 17.95
CA THR A 93 21.97 -18.23 19.28
C THR A 93 22.71 -17.00 19.81
N PHE A 94 21.98 -15.93 20.06
CA PHE A 94 22.49 -14.71 20.72
C PHE A 94 22.22 -14.75 22.23
N ASN A 95 22.73 -13.77 22.97
CA ASN A 95 22.46 -13.63 24.39
C ASN A 95 20.98 -13.24 24.59
N PRO A 96 20.17 -13.97 25.38
CA PRO A 96 18.76 -13.66 25.59
C PRO A 96 18.47 -12.30 26.25
N LEU A 97 19.50 -11.62 26.79
CA LEU A 97 19.40 -10.26 27.33
C LEU A 97 19.60 -9.16 26.28
N ASP A 98 20.09 -9.50 25.08
CA ASP A 98 20.25 -8.52 24.00
C ASP A 98 18.86 -8.19 23.42
N PRO A 99 18.57 -6.91 23.10
CA PRO A 99 17.28 -6.54 22.51
C PRO A 99 17.12 -7.16 21.11
N PRO A 100 15.87 -7.38 20.65
CA PRO A 100 15.62 -7.70 19.25
C PRO A 100 15.97 -6.49 18.37
N GLY A 101 16.38 -6.76 17.14
CA GLY A 101 16.61 -5.73 16.14
C GLY A 101 15.31 -5.07 15.69
N ALA A 102 15.33 -3.76 15.48
CA ALA A 102 14.16 -2.97 15.12
C ALA A 102 14.42 -2.07 13.90
N VAL A 103 13.38 -1.92 13.07
CA VAL A 103 13.34 -0.95 11.98
C VAL A 103 13.03 0.44 12.54
N VAL A 104 13.79 1.43 12.09
CA VAL A 104 13.58 2.85 12.39
C VAL A 104 13.37 3.60 11.08
N MET A 105 12.12 3.97 10.81
CA MET A 105 11.76 4.79 9.64
C MET A 105 12.43 6.17 9.70
N VAL A 106 13.05 6.56 8.58
CA VAL A 106 13.79 7.80 8.38
C VAL A 106 13.02 8.77 7.48
N LEU A 107 12.44 8.25 6.39
CA LEU A 107 11.61 9.01 5.46
C LEU A 107 10.31 8.25 5.16
N PRO A 108 9.13 8.88 5.34
CA PRO A 108 8.92 10.15 6.03
C PRO A 108 9.19 10.01 7.55
N ALA A 109 9.25 11.14 8.25
CA ALA A 109 9.36 11.12 9.71
C ALA A 109 8.09 10.50 10.33
N THR A 110 8.24 9.54 11.25
CA THR A 110 7.12 8.86 11.93
C THR A 110 6.30 9.78 12.83
N THR A 111 6.85 10.93 13.20
CA THR A 111 6.20 11.97 14.01
C THR A 111 5.49 13.05 13.17
N ALA A 112 5.43 12.90 11.85
CA ALA A 112 4.77 13.86 10.97
C ALA A 112 3.28 14.01 11.34
N THR A 113 2.89 15.24 11.67
CA THR A 113 1.50 15.63 11.94
C THR A 113 1.13 16.79 11.01
N PRO A 114 0.12 16.67 10.12
CA PRO A 114 -0.74 15.49 9.93
C PRO A 114 0.01 14.27 9.37
N THR A 115 -0.59 13.10 9.55
CA THR A 115 -0.11 11.81 9.02
C THR A 115 0.12 11.91 7.50
N PRO A 116 1.22 11.37 6.95
CA PRO A 116 1.51 11.47 5.52
C PRO A 116 0.43 10.80 4.68
N LEU A 117 0.07 11.47 3.57
CA LEU A 117 -0.92 11.03 2.59
C LEU A 117 -0.25 10.77 1.26
N TYR A 118 -0.55 9.63 0.65
CA TYR A 118 -0.05 9.24 -0.67
C TYR A 118 -1.19 9.05 -1.66
N LYS A 119 -1.00 9.56 -2.87
CA LYS A 119 -1.97 9.39 -3.96
C LYS A 119 -1.81 8.01 -4.59
N ILE A 120 -2.92 7.30 -4.74
CA ILE A 120 -2.98 6.06 -5.52
C ILE A 120 -2.83 6.41 -7.01
N GLY A 121 -1.91 5.72 -7.69
CA GLY A 121 -1.44 6.06 -9.04
C GLY A 121 -0.17 6.92 -9.10
N ASP A 122 0.56 7.04 -7.99
CA ASP A 122 1.83 7.79 -7.88
C ASP A 122 2.93 6.94 -7.18
N TYR A 123 4.16 7.45 -7.20
CA TYR A 123 5.31 6.81 -6.56
C TYR A 123 5.42 7.16 -5.08
N VAL A 124 5.48 6.14 -4.22
CA VAL A 124 5.68 6.29 -2.79
C VAL A 124 7.08 5.79 -2.43
N THR A 125 7.90 6.61 -1.76
CA THR A 125 9.26 6.21 -1.35
C THR A 125 9.41 6.25 0.16
N TRP A 126 9.92 5.15 0.71
CA TRP A 126 10.25 5.02 2.12
C TRP A 126 11.75 4.75 2.30
N VAL A 127 12.31 5.30 3.36
CA VAL A 127 13.69 5.05 3.78
C VAL A 127 13.68 4.68 5.26
N TRP A 128 14.41 3.63 5.63
CA TRP A 128 14.56 3.22 7.02
C TRP A 128 15.97 2.71 7.33
N ASN A 129 16.34 2.79 8.60
CA ASN A 129 17.53 2.18 9.16
C ASN A 129 17.16 0.98 10.03
N TYR A 130 18.16 0.17 10.36
CA TYR A 130 18.03 -0.90 11.34
C TYR A 130 18.85 -0.58 12.60
N THR A 131 18.36 -1.03 13.74
CA THR A 131 18.99 -0.87 15.05
C THR A 131 18.94 -2.20 15.81
N GLY A 132 19.90 -2.48 16.71
CA GLY A 132 19.89 -3.70 17.52
C GLY A 132 20.14 -5.03 16.77
N LEU A 133 20.55 -5.01 15.50
CA LEU A 133 20.86 -6.22 14.75
C LEU A 133 22.21 -6.83 15.16
N SER A 134 22.18 -8.10 15.55
CA SER A 134 23.37 -8.95 15.75
C SER A 134 23.46 -10.07 14.71
N ALA A 135 22.31 -10.56 14.23
CA ALA A 135 22.18 -11.24 12.94
C ALA A 135 21.84 -10.20 11.86
N THR A 136 22.61 -10.21 10.77
CA THR A 136 22.28 -9.45 9.56
C THR A 136 21.35 -10.30 8.68
N PRO A 137 20.12 -9.86 8.37
CA PRO A 137 19.26 -10.54 7.40
C PRO A 137 19.93 -10.67 6.04
N THR A 138 19.65 -11.76 5.32
CA THR A 138 20.05 -11.91 3.92
C THR A 138 19.18 -11.03 3.01
N ALA A 139 17.88 -11.02 3.30
CA ALA A 139 16.87 -10.21 2.63
C ALA A 139 15.73 -9.85 3.60
N VAL A 140 14.88 -8.91 3.18
CA VAL A 140 13.68 -8.49 3.91
C VAL A 140 12.47 -8.48 2.99
N ASP A 141 11.31 -8.74 3.57
CA ASP A 141 10.02 -8.60 2.91
C ASP A 141 9.39 -7.27 3.32
N VAL A 142 8.68 -6.63 2.38
CA VAL A 142 7.96 -5.37 2.63
C VAL A 142 6.52 -5.53 2.15
N LEU A 143 5.59 -5.26 3.06
CA LEU A 143 4.15 -5.37 2.85
C LEU A 143 3.48 -4.11 3.37
N VAL A 144 2.24 -3.91 2.96
CA VAL A 144 1.35 -2.88 3.55
C VAL A 144 0.02 -3.52 3.91
N ALA A 145 -0.53 -3.13 5.04
CA ALA A 145 -1.82 -3.64 5.49
C ALA A 145 -2.79 -2.50 5.79
N CYS A 146 -4.05 -2.65 5.39
CA CYS A 146 -5.12 -1.67 5.62
C CYS A 146 -5.77 -1.96 6.98
N SER A 147 -5.88 -0.94 7.84
CA SER A 147 -6.48 -1.11 9.17
C SER A 147 -7.97 -1.48 9.12
N THR A 148 -8.69 -0.98 8.12
CA THR A 148 -10.15 -1.12 8.02
C THR A 148 -10.56 -2.39 7.29
N ALA A 149 -9.89 -2.70 6.17
CA ALA A 149 -10.17 -3.89 5.36
C ALA A 149 -9.56 -5.18 5.92
N GLN A 150 -8.59 -5.09 6.85
CA GLN A 150 -7.82 -6.23 7.39
C GLN A 150 -7.10 -7.05 6.31
N GLU A 151 -6.83 -6.42 5.16
CA GLU A 151 -6.16 -7.01 4.01
C GLU A 151 -4.69 -6.55 3.96
N THR A 152 -3.81 -7.43 3.49
CA THR A 152 -2.37 -7.21 3.39
C THR A 152 -1.91 -7.41 1.95
N TRP A 153 -1.19 -6.42 1.42
CA TRP A 153 -0.59 -6.42 0.10
C TRP A 153 0.92 -6.56 0.21
N THR A 154 1.45 -7.63 -0.37
CA THR A 154 2.89 -7.85 -0.48
C THR A 154 3.47 -6.93 -1.56
N LEU A 155 4.36 -6.01 -1.19
CA LEU A 155 4.97 -5.06 -2.12
C LEU A 155 6.27 -5.60 -2.73
N THR A 156 7.09 -6.26 -1.90
CA THR A 156 8.26 -7.02 -2.35
C THR A 156 8.55 -8.16 -1.39
N GLN A 157 9.04 -9.27 -1.95
CA GLN A 157 9.60 -10.39 -1.21
C GLN A 157 11.08 -10.51 -1.56
N ASN A 158 11.90 -10.89 -0.58
CA ASN A 158 13.34 -11.13 -0.75
C ASN A 158 14.08 -9.88 -1.30
N MET A 159 13.79 -8.69 -0.76
CA MET A 159 14.57 -7.48 -1.05
C MET A 159 15.93 -7.57 -0.34
N THR A 160 17.03 -7.46 -1.10
CA THR A 160 18.39 -7.56 -0.55
C THR A 160 18.62 -6.59 0.60
N PHE A 161 19.15 -7.09 1.72
CA PHE A 161 19.40 -6.27 2.91
C PHE A 161 20.38 -5.10 2.63
N ARG A 162 20.04 -3.92 3.14
CA ARG A 162 20.86 -2.69 3.04
C ARG A 162 20.51 -1.75 4.19
N SER A 163 21.49 -1.03 4.73
CA SER A 163 21.26 -0.01 5.78
C SER A 163 21.95 1.32 5.38
N PRO A 164 21.22 2.43 5.19
CA PRO A 164 19.75 2.50 5.14
C PRO A 164 19.17 1.67 3.99
N ALA A 165 17.97 1.14 4.19
CA ALA A 165 17.14 0.57 3.16
C ALA A 165 16.31 1.69 2.51
N THR A 166 16.03 1.55 1.22
CA THR A 166 15.15 2.45 0.47
C THR A 166 14.29 1.60 -0.45
N TYR A 167 12.98 1.83 -0.40
CA TYR A 167 12.01 1.16 -1.27
C TYR A 167 11.08 2.19 -1.88
N THR A 168 10.92 2.10 -3.21
CA THR A 168 9.98 2.93 -3.98
C THR A 168 8.89 2.04 -4.55
N TRP A 169 7.66 2.29 -4.16
CA TRP A 169 6.45 1.61 -4.59
C TRP A 169 5.77 2.39 -5.72
N ASP A 170 5.54 1.73 -6.85
CA ASP A 170 4.65 2.21 -7.91
C ASP A 170 3.22 1.76 -7.61
N THR A 171 2.41 2.64 -7.01
CA THR A 171 1.02 2.28 -6.65
C THR A 171 0.13 2.08 -7.88
N GLY A 172 0.44 2.73 -9.00
CA GLY A 172 -0.34 2.63 -10.24
C GLY A 172 -0.10 1.31 -10.97
N ALA A 173 1.16 0.91 -11.11
CA ALA A 173 1.52 -0.40 -11.63
C ALA A 173 0.97 -1.52 -10.74
N PHE A 174 1.12 -1.39 -9.42
CA PHE A 174 0.62 -2.38 -8.45
C PHE A 174 -0.90 -2.55 -8.51
N GLN A 175 -1.67 -1.45 -8.57
CA GLN A 175 -3.12 -1.54 -8.72
C GLN A 175 -3.53 -2.16 -10.08
N SER A 176 -2.73 -1.95 -11.12
CA SER A 176 -2.96 -2.51 -12.46
C SER A 176 -2.70 -4.03 -12.52
N SER A 177 -1.75 -4.55 -11.74
CA SER A 177 -1.53 -6.01 -11.61
C SER A 177 -2.53 -6.67 -10.66
N ASN A 178 -3.00 -5.97 -9.62
CA ASN A 178 -3.78 -6.53 -8.53
C ASN A 178 -5.28 -6.20 -8.65
N VAL A 179 -5.86 -6.36 -9.85
CA VAL A 179 -7.26 -6.00 -10.14
C VAL A 179 -8.29 -6.72 -9.24
N ALA A 180 -7.97 -7.93 -8.78
CA ALA A 180 -8.82 -8.70 -7.86
C ALA A 180 -8.83 -8.18 -6.40
N SER A 181 -7.84 -7.38 -6.02
CA SER A 181 -7.67 -6.79 -4.68
C SER A 181 -7.09 -5.37 -4.84
N PRO A 182 -7.93 -4.39 -5.23
CA PRO A 182 -7.49 -3.03 -5.50
C PRO A 182 -7.15 -2.28 -4.20
N LEU A 183 -6.20 -1.35 -4.29
CA LEU A 183 -5.86 -0.44 -3.20
C LEU A 183 -7.06 0.47 -2.87
N LEU A 184 -7.35 0.61 -1.58
CA LEU A 184 -8.49 1.37 -1.04
C LEU A 184 -8.04 2.76 -0.58
N THR A 185 -8.99 3.70 -0.52
CA THR A 185 -8.76 5.03 0.07
C THR A 185 -8.98 4.95 1.58
N ASP A 186 -7.93 4.59 2.31
CA ASP A 186 -7.98 4.36 3.76
C ASP A 186 -6.57 4.53 4.40
N MET A 187 -6.47 4.25 5.70
CA MET A 187 -5.22 4.20 6.44
C MET A 187 -4.54 2.83 6.34
N TYR A 188 -3.25 2.89 6.04
CA TYR A 188 -2.36 1.75 5.88
C TYR A 188 -1.21 1.83 6.88
N HIS A 189 -0.61 0.68 7.18
CA HIS A 189 0.66 0.59 7.88
C HIS A 189 1.66 -0.22 7.06
N ILE A 190 2.92 0.24 7.03
CA ILE A 190 4.01 -0.53 6.42
C ILE A 190 4.44 -1.63 7.37
N ILE A 191 4.70 -2.81 6.80
CA ILE A 191 5.20 -3.97 7.52
C ILE A 191 6.52 -4.40 6.89
N VAL A 192 7.55 -4.54 7.72
CA VAL A 192 8.90 -4.96 7.29
C VAL A 192 9.39 -6.07 8.23
N TYR A 193 9.77 -7.22 7.67
CA TYR A 193 10.30 -8.35 8.44
C TYR A 193 11.41 -9.09 7.65
N ASP A 194 12.17 -9.96 8.31
CA ASP A 194 13.23 -10.77 7.70
C ASP A 194 12.67 -11.89 6.81
N ALA A 195 13.15 -12.04 5.59
CA ALA A 195 12.65 -13.05 4.65
C ALA A 195 12.83 -14.51 5.13
N GLU A 196 13.70 -14.77 6.12
CA GLU A 196 13.84 -16.08 6.78
C GLU A 196 12.89 -16.26 7.99
N SER A 197 12.08 -15.24 8.30
CA SER A 197 11.13 -15.17 9.43
C SER A 197 9.68 -15.04 8.93
N SER A 198 8.77 -14.54 9.78
CA SER A 198 7.38 -14.25 9.41
C SER A 198 6.86 -12.96 10.03
N GLN A 199 5.83 -12.38 9.40
CA GLN A 199 5.11 -11.20 9.87
C GLN A 199 4.63 -11.29 11.34
N SER A 200 4.31 -12.49 11.81
CA SER A 200 3.79 -12.76 13.15
C SER A 200 4.81 -13.47 14.07
N ALA A 201 6.08 -13.54 13.67
CA ALA A 201 7.14 -14.12 14.47
C ALA A 201 7.32 -13.34 15.79
N ALA A 202 7.51 -14.07 16.89
CA ALA A 202 7.88 -13.47 18.16
C ALA A 202 9.28 -12.83 18.04
N PRO A 203 9.52 -11.63 18.60
CA PRO A 203 10.85 -11.02 18.62
C PRO A 203 11.89 -11.92 19.29
N GLU A 204 12.96 -12.28 18.57
CA GLU A 204 14.11 -13.04 19.09
C GLU A 204 15.33 -12.12 19.23
N ALA A 205 16.12 -12.32 20.29
CA ALA A 205 17.30 -11.49 20.58
C ALA A 205 18.30 -11.47 19.41
N GLY A 206 18.75 -10.28 19.02
CA GLY A 206 19.70 -10.08 17.93
C GLY A 206 19.16 -10.26 16.50
N TYR A 207 17.94 -10.79 16.32
CA TYR A 207 17.26 -10.92 15.02
C TYR A 207 16.32 -9.74 14.74
N LEU A 208 15.98 -9.51 13.47
CA LEU A 208 15.03 -8.46 13.10
C LEU A 208 13.59 -8.84 13.53
N ALA A 209 13.00 -8.08 14.44
CA ALA A 209 11.58 -8.16 14.76
C ALA A 209 10.74 -7.55 13.63
N ALA A 210 9.55 -8.12 13.40
CA ALA A 210 8.58 -7.57 12.46
C ALA A 210 8.17 -6.15 12.90
N TYR A 211 8.38 -5.19 12.00
CA TYR A 211 7.99 -3.80 12.20
C TYR A 211 6.59 -3.55 11.63
N ALA A 212 5.77 -2.79 12.34
CA ALA A 212 4.45 -2.33 11.90
C ALA A 212 4.15 -0.88 12.35
N GLY A 213 5.19 -0.11 12.71
CA GLY A 213 5.07 1.10 13.51
C GLY A 213 4.81 2.41 12.74
N PHE A 214 4.74 2.38 11.40
CA PHE A 214 4.51 3.57 10.58
C PHE A 214 3.19 3.48 9.81
N GLN A 215 2.31 4.45 10.07
CA GLN A 215 0.99 4.58 9.49
C GLN A 215 0.96 5.73 8.47
N PHE A 216 0.26 5.54 7.36
CA PHE A 216 0.07 6.53 6.29
C PHE A 216 -1.33 6.40 5.68
N GLY A 217 -1.87 7.48 5.12
CA GLY A 217 -3.14 7.43 4.39
C GLY A 217 -2.91 7.25 2.90
N MET A 218 -3.79 6.51 2.22
CA MET A 218 -3.85 6.42 0.77
C MET A 218 -5.15 7.05 0.25
N TYR A 219 -5.09 7.74 -0.89
CA TYR A 219 -6.29 8.34 -1.48
C TYR A 219 -6.31 8.30 -3.01
N THR A 220 -7.50 8.11 -3.58
CA THR A 220 -7.77 8.34 -5.00
C THR A 220 -8.17 9.80 -5.25
N GLY A 221 -7.86 10.32 -6.45
CA GLY A 221 -8.40 11.60 -6.88
C GLY A 221 -9.89 11.47 -7.22
N GLN A 222 -10.69 12.45 -6.81
CA GLN A 222 -12.07 12.59 -7.30
C GLN A 222 -12.05 12.76 -8.84
N PRO A 223 -12.99 12.13 -9.58
CA PRO A 223 -13.13 12.37 -11.01
C PRO A 223 -13.50 13.84 -11.27
N TYR A 224 -12.99 14.40 -12.37
CA TYR A 224 -13.29 15.78 -12.75
C TYR A 224 -14.78 15.94 -13.08
N THR A 225 -15.46 16.82 -12.34
CA THR A 225 -16.83 17.25 -12.61
C THR A 225 -16.80 18.63 -13.29
N PRO A 226 -17.52 18.83 -14.41
CA PRO A 226 -17.52 20.12 -15.09
C PRO A 226 -18.25 21.20 -14.28
N LEU A 227 -17.83 22.45 -14.40
CA LEU A 227 -18.40 23.58 -13.65
C LEU A 227 -19.91 23.79 -13.87
N SER A 228 -20.47 23.27 -14.97
CA SER A 228 -21.92 23.30 -15.25
C SER A 228 -22.74 22.37 -14.34
N GLU A 229 -22.11 21.36 -13.74
CA GLU A 229 -22.76 20.34 -12.90
C GLU A 229 -22.34 20.45 -11.43
N TRP A 230 -21.21 21.13 -11.16
CA TRP A 230 -20.68 21.32 -9.80
C TRP A 230 -21.61 22.16 -8.93
N THR A 231 -22.42 21.50 -8.12
CA THR A 231 -23.31 22.12 -7.13
C THR A 231 -22.65 22.07 -5.74
N CYS A 232 -22.16 23.22 -5.30
CA CYS A 232 -21.48 23.34 -4.01
C CYS A 232 -22.46 23.22 -2.83
N ALA A 233 -22.48 22.06 -2.18
CA ALA A 233 -23.32 21.80 -1.00
C ALA A 233 -23.14 22.84 0.12
N THR A 234 -21.89 23.30 0.35
CA THR A 234 -21.57 24.27 1.41
C THR A 234 -21.74 25.74 0.99
N CYS A 235 -21.62 26.06 -0.30
CA CYS A 235 -21.75 27.45 -0.77
C CYS A 235 -23.21 27.93 -0.70
N SER A 236 -24.16 27.01 -0.87
CA SER A 236 -25.59 27.23 -0.59
C SER A 236 -25.94 27.24 0.91
N ALA A 237 -24.99 26.87 1.76
CA ALA A 237 -25.08 26.80 3.21
C ALA A 237 -24.24 27.89 3.92
N ALA A 238 -23.87 28.96 3.21
CA ALA A 238 -23.26 30.17 3.78
C ALA A 238 -24.18 30.89 4.79
N VAL A 239 -25.47 30.51 4.83
CA VAL A 239 -26.29 30.56 6.06
C VAL A 239 -26.47 29.14 6.56
N SER A 240 -25.87 28.85 7.71
CA SER A 240 -26.03 27.60 8.44
C SER A 240 -27.50 27.36 8.81
N ASP A 241 -27.85 26.11 9.11
CA ASP A 241 -29.21 25.77 9.55
C ASP A 241 -29.61 26.53 10.84
N ALA A 242 -28.63 26.88 11.68
CA ALA A 242 -28.81 27.75 12.84
C ALA A 242 -29.17 29.19 12.42
N GLU A 243 -28.47 29.77 11.44
CA GLU A 243 -28.77 31.11 10.91
C GLU A 243 -30.10 31.16 10.16
N ARG A 244 -30.46 30.12 9.38
CA ARG A 244 -31.78 30.01 8.76
C ARG A 244 -32.90 29.99 9.80
N ARG A 245 -32.73 29.25 10.89
CA ARG A 245 -33.68 29.23 12.02
C ARG A 245 -33.72 30.57 12.76
N ALA A 246 -32.57 31.22 12.99
CA ALA A 246 -32.49 32.54 13.62
C ALA A 246 -33.19 33.63 12.77
N MET A 247 -32.94 33.65 11.46
CA MET A 247 -33.61 34.54 10.50
C MET A 247 -35.13 34.31 10.48
N ALA A 248 -35.57 33.04 10.49
CA ALA A 248 -37.00 32.71 10.56
C ALA A 248 -37.65 33.20 11.87
N MET A 249 -37.00 32.99 13.03
CA MET A 249 -37.50 33.48 14.32
C MET A 249 -37.56 35.01 14.38
N ALA A 250 -36.55 35.71 13.85
CA ALA A 250 -36.54 37.16 13.76
C ALA A 250 -37.68 37.70 12.87
N ALA A 251 -37.93 37.07 11.72
CA ALA A 251 -39.03 37.42 10.83
C ALA A 251 -40.41 37.20 11.50
N VAL A 252 -40.60 36.08 12.19
CA VAL A 252 -41.85 35.79 12.93
C VAL A 252 -42.11 36.84 14.02
N MET A 253 -41.10 37.19 14.83
CA MET A 253 -41.25 38.21 15.88
C MET A 253 -41.56 39.60 15.31
N SER A 254 -40.93 39.96 14.18
CA SER A 254 -41.26 41.21 13.46
C SER A 254 -42.74 41.24 13.04
N VAL A 255 -43.23 40.17 12.38
CA VAL A 255 -44.64 40.08 11.95
C VAL A 255 -45.61 40.12 13.14
N VAL A 256 -45.30 39.40 14.23
CA VAL A 256 -46.14 39.39 15.44
C VAL A 256 -46.20 40.79 16.09
N THR A 257 -45.08 41.52 16.16
CA THR A 257 -45.09 42.89 16.72
C THR A 257 -45.90 43.85 15.86
N VAL A 258 -45.72 43.84 14.53
CA VAL A 258 -46.49 44.70 13.61
C VAL A 258 -47.99 44.40 13.68
N LEU A 259 -48.39 43.13 13.68
CA LEU A 259 -49.81 42.74 13.82
C LEU A 259 -50.38 43.11 15.18
N SER A 260 -49.60 42.97 16.26
CA SER A 260 -50.02 43.37 17.62
C SER A 260 -50.25 44.88 17.71
N PHE A 261 -49.29 45.70 17.25
CA PHE A 261 -49.45 47.16 17.20
C PHE A 261 -50.62 47.57 16.30
N THR A 262 -50.79 46.91 15.14
CA THR A 262 -51.93 47.18 14.24
C THR A 262 -53.25 46.90 14.94
N TRP A 263 -53.38 45.77 15.65
CA TRP A 263 -54.58 45.44 16.42
C TRP A 263 -54.87 46.45 17.55
N PHE A 264 -53.85 46.89 18.29
CA PHE A 264 -54.03 47.92 19.31
C PHE A 264 -54.44 49.28 18.74
N VAL A 265 -53.95 49.66 17.54
CA VAL A 265 -54.29 50.93 16.88
C VAL A 265 -55.68 50.89 16.23
N THR A 266 -56.05 49.81 15.53
CA THR A 266 -57.36 49.71 14.87
C THR A 266 -58.48 49.30 15.83
N GLY A 267 -58.19 48.49 16.84
CA GLY A 267 -59.14 48.07 17.87
C GLY A 267 -59.65 49.24 18.74
N PHE A 268 -58.84 50.28 18.94
CA PHE A 268 -59.26 51.51 19.60
C PHE A 268 -60.07 52.46 18.69
N ALA A 269 -59.97 52.30 17.36
CA ALA A 269 -60.67 53.13 16.38
C ALA A 269 -62.04 52.55 15.95
N GLY A 270 -62.32 51.28 16.26
CA GLY A 270 -63.59 50.61 15.96
C GLY A 270 -64.58 50.52 17.14
N ALA A 271 -64.27 51.20 18.26
CA ALA A 271 -65.03 51.13 19.52
C ALA A 271 -65.37 52.53 20.09
N LEU A 272 -65.57 53.50 19.19
CA LEU A 272 -66.06 54.87 19.43
C LEU A 272 -67.06 55.24 18.32
#